data_AF-A0AAJ1ADS2-F1
#
_entry.id   AF-A0AAJ1ADS2-F1
#
_cell.length_a   1.000
_cell.length_b   1.000
_cell.length_c   1.000
_cell.angle_alpha   90.00
_cell.angle_beta   90.00
_cell.angle_gamma   90.00
#
_symmetry.space_group_name_H-M   'P 1'
#
loop_
_entity.id
_entity.type
_entity.pdbx_description
1 polymer ?
#
loop_
_entity_poly.entity_id
_entity_poly.type
_entity_poly.pdbx_seq_one_letter_code
_entity_poly.pdbx_strand_id
1 'polypeptide(L)'
;MLARHSTLTMLILMLFLLVLLPTRFCLVSIPLSYGLVLGLRAGNWLKVQVTGLPVTYLDAITIVRNPAELAHALGYKVSFWTVNIVLAAVPFLLIALILWMVRPSAIVLFQKAGCLAVITLISLAALENSGRFTERNMSRLYPDLQTKLWEPGPQRNLFDKLGPFEYLAFTWAAGDAKADEIQEAQAGAIPYDALRAVEAPYLKRAADGHALRPNIVILHAESTFDPNFVFRLSHPVPLPLWTSGADTEALGPLAVNIIGGGSWVTEFEVLTGVAASGFGYQGFYTHQKIGPRVRMALPAFLRDRGYMTDAYYTEDASYMGVGAAFLHYGFDRFHDAKSLGLSSDWTNTDEDIIGKVIDAGAFAPTDKPRLIFMSTNENHAPHECKHFTSQASLAVEFADQGSFAANCMLNEYLRRAGSTSRAVDAVVKQLQVAEEKTGRPYVFMLYGDHQPYSMTEGQFDIAGGSATETMTQSFEPYRRGANLKTTIYHFRSSLPRTIPPKFDFPLPVTALATLVSTFAARSADDIYMPLNLLALDRCKGDWSEDHCPLGRDLKIWGQKVLFTNAMENAMATGHGQILP
;
A
#
# COMPACT_ATOMS: atom_id res chain seq x y z
N MET A 1 -15.64 30.87 7.93
CA MET A 1 -16.38 29.83 8.71
C MET A 1 -15.45 28.91 9.49
N LEU A 2 -14.33 28.42 8.93
CA LEU A 2 -13.43 27.46 9.60
C LEU A 2 -12.78 27.97 10.91
N ALA A 3 -12.41 29.24 11.01
CA ALA A 3 -11.92 29.85 12.27
C ALA A 3 -12.96 29.84 13.41
N ARG A 4 -14.27 29.66 13.10
CA ARG A 4 -15.33 29.51 14.11
C ARG A 4 -15.47 28.07 14.64
N HIS A 5 -14.81 27.08 14.05
CA HIS A 5 -14.88 25.68 14.50
C HIS A 5 -13.73 25.32 15.46
N SER A 6 -12.51 25.79 15.20
CA SER A 6 -11.38 25.65 16.14
C SER A 6 -11.67 26.30 17.50
N THR A 7 -12.54 27.32 17.53
CA THR A 7 -13.04 27.97 18.74
C THR A 7 -14.10 27.14 19.47
N LEU A 8 -14.95 26.40 18.77
CA LEU A 8 -15.94 25.48 19.35
C LEU A 8 -15.25 24.28 20.01
N THR A 9 -14.24 23.70 19.36
CA THR A 9 -13.46 22.59 19.90
C THR A 9 -12.65 23.00 21.13
N MET A 10 -12.03 24.18 21.09
CA MET A 10 -11.43 24.82 22.26
C MET A 10 -12.43 24.97 23.40
N LEU A 11 -13.66 25.42 23.09
CA LEU A 11 -14.74 25.54 24.07
C LEU A 11 -15.12 24.19 24.68
N ILE A 12 -15.21 23.12 23.88
CA ILE A 12 -15.53 21.77 24.36
C ILE A 12 -14.41 21.23 25.26
N LEU A 13 -13.14 21.40 24.88
CA LEU A 13 -11.98 21.03 25.71
C LEU A 13 -11.94 21.81 27.02
N MET A 14 -12.22 23.12 26.97
CA MET A 14 -12.34 23.95 28.15
C MET A 14 -13.47 23.45 29.04
N LEU A 15 -14.66 23.18 28.50
CA LEU A 15 -15.80 22.63 29.25
C LEU A 15 -15.48 21.25 29.86
N PHE A 16 -14.79 20.38 29.15
CA PHE A 16 -14.34 19.08 29.64
C PHE A 16 -13.36 19.22 30.83
N LEU A 17 -12.36 20.09 30.68
CA LEU A 17 -11.40 20.39 31.75
C LEU A 17 -12.04 21.12 32.93
N LEU A 18 -13.06 21.97 32.70
CA LEU A 18 -13.83 22.63 33.74
C LEU A 18 -14.64 21.63 34.60
N VAL A 19 -15.03 20.48 34.04
CA VAL A 19 -15.70 19.42 34.81
C VAL A 19 -14.69 18.53 35.56
N LEU A 20 -13.54 18.25 34.94
CA LEU A 20 -12.49 17.44 35.55
C LEU A 20 -11.77 18.17 36.70
N LEU A 21 -11.51 19.46 36.53
CA LEU A 21 -10.76 20.28 37.47
C LEU A 21 -11.69 20.87 38.55
N PRO A 22 -11.26 20.93 39.82
CA PRO A 22 -11.95 21.70 40.84
C PRO A 22 -12.15 23.17 40.40
N THR A 23 -13.23 23.80 40.85
CA THR A 23 -13.63 25.18 40.46
C THR A 23 -12.53 26.23 40.59
N ARG A 24 -11.59 26.01 41.53
CA ARG A 24 -10.41 26.87 41.75
C ARG A 24 -9.34 26.80 40.64
N PHE A 25 -9.44 25.84 39.72
CA PHE A 25 -8.50 25.63 38.62
C PHE A 25 -9.12 25.86 37.24
N CYS A 26 -10.33 26.43 37.19
CA CYS A 26 -10.99 26.82 35.93
C CYS A 26 -10.11 27.74 35.07
N LEU A 27 -9.30 28.61 35.68
CA LEU A 27 -8.36 29.49 34.99
C LEU A 27 -7.20 28.74 34.30
N VAL A 28 -6.92 27.50 34.72
CA VAL A 28 -5.86 26.66 34.14
C VAL A 28 -6.39 25.83 32.95
N SER A 29 -7.71 25.69 32.81
CA SER A 29 -8.32 24.95 31.68
C SER A 29 -7.99 25.57 30.32
N ILE A 30 -7.88 26.90 30.25
CA ILE A 30 -7.54 27.65 29.03
C ILE A 30 -6.10 27.37 28.59
N PRO A 31 -5.05 27.61 29.42
CA PRO A 31 -3.68 27.31 29.04
C PRO A 31 -3.43 25.81 28.83
N LEU A 32 -4.14 24.91 29.54
CA LEU A 32 -4.04 23.46 29.29
C LEU A 32 -4.62 23.07 27.93
N SER A 33 -5.80 23.59 27.56
CA SER A 33 -6.40 23.34 26.24
C SER A 33 -5.51 23.85 25.11
N TYR A 34 -4.93 25.04 25.31
CA TYR A 34 -3.99 25.63 24.36
C TYR A 34 -2.69 24.83 24.26
N GLY A 35 -2.13 24.40 25.39
CA GLY A 35 -0.96 23.52 25.44
C GLY A 35 -1.20 22.19 24.72
N LEU A 36 -2.40 21.60 24.86
CA LEU A 36 -2.76 20.36 24.16
C LEU A 36 -2.82 20.54 22.63
N VAL A 37 -3.42 21.64 22.15
CA VAL A 37 -3.43 21.97 20.71
C VAL A 37 -2.01 22.13 20.19
N LEU A 38 -1.15 22.87 20.91
CA LEU A 38 0.25 23.05 20.53
C LEU A 38 1.03 21.72 20.53
N GLY A 39 0.79 20.87 21.54
CA GLY A 39 1.38 19.53 21.62
C GLY A 39 0.98 18.64 20.45
N LEU A 40 -0.30 18.62 20.07
CA LEU A 40 -0.77 17.88 18.89
C LEU A 40 -0.20 18.45 17.59
N ARG A 41 -0.05 19.77 17.46
CA ARG A 41 0.61 20.38 16.30
C ARG A 41 2.10 20.02 16.22
N ALA A 42 2.79 20.01 17.36
CA ALA A 42 4.20 19.61 17.43
C ALA A 42 4.37 18.10 17.12
N GLY A 43 3.52 17.25 17.70
CA GLY A 43 3.49 15.82 17.41
C GLY A 43 3.16 15.53 15.95
N ASN A 44 2.21 16.28 15.37
CA ASN A 44 1.90 16.22 13.95
C ASN A 44 3.11 16.64 13.11
N TRP A 45 3.74 17.77 13.41
CA TRP A 45 4.94 18.23 12.70
C TRP A 45 6.03 17.14 12.71
N LEU A 46 6.28 16.52 13.86
CA LEU A 46 7.25 15.42 13.98
C LEU A 46 6.84 14.21 13.12
N LYS A 47 5.60 13.72 13.24
CA LYS A 47 5.10 12.58 12.46
C LYS A 47 5.15 12.86 10.95
N VAL A 48 4.77 14.07 10.56
CA VAL A 48 4.76 14.54 9.18
C VAL A 48 6.16 14.52 8.59
N GLN A 49 7.21 14.77 9.38
CA GLN A 49 8.59 14.50 8.98
C GLN A 49 9.25 13.24 9.53
N VAL A 50 8.44 12.20 9.67
CA VAL A 50 8.93 10.82 9.54
C VAL A 50 8.17 10.07 8.46
N THR A 51 6.85 10.27 8.40
CA THR A 51 5.91 9.44 7.63
C THR A 51 5.19 10.19 6.52
N GLY A 52 5.41 11.50 6.38
CA GLY A 52 4.75 12.31 5.36
C GLY A 52 3.29 12.63 5.65
N LEU A 53 2.64 11.81 6.47
CA LEU A 53 1.23 11.82 6.76
C LEU A 53 0.93 12.60 8.04
N PRO A 54 -0.17 13.34 8.07
CA PRO A 54 -0.64 13.98 9.30
C PRO A 54 -1.03 12.93 10.35
N VAL A 55 -1.11 13.36 11.61
CA VAL A 55 -1.69 12.55 12.69
C VAL A 55 -3.17 12.35 12.41
N THR A 56 -3.57 11.09 12.41
CA THR A 56 -4.91 10.62 12.06
C THR A 56 -5.53 9.86 13.23
N TYR A 57 -6.82 9.59 13.14
CA TYR A 57 -7.48 8.75 14.13
C TYR A 57 -6.91 7.32 14.18
N LEU A 58 -6.36 6.80 13.07
CA LEU A 58 -5.72 5.49 13.06
C LEU A 58 -4.52 5.45 14.02
N ASP A 59 -3.70 6.50 14.05
CA ASP A 59 -2.57 6.60 14.97
C ASP A 59 -3.02 6.57 16.42
N ALA A 60 -4.12 7.26 16.74
CA ALA A 60 -4.69 7.27 18.08
C ALA A 60 -5.10 5.86 18.54
N ILE A 61 -5.71 5.05 17.66
CA ILE A 61 -6.03 3.66 17.97
C ILE A 61 -4.76 2.82 18.11
N THR A 62 -3.81 2.97 17.18
CA THR A 62 -2.57 2.18 17.18
C THR A 62 -1.78 2.41 18.46
N ILE A 63 -1.68 3.64 18.95
CA ILE A 63 -1.05 3.96 20.24
C ILE A 63 -1.73 3.21 21.40
N VAL A 64 -3.06 3.13 21.39
CA VAL A 64 -3.82 2.46 22.46
C VAL A 64 -3.69 0.94 22.38
N ARG A 65 -3.66 0.37 21.17
CA ARG A 65 -3.60 -1.08 20.96
C ARG A 65 -2.19 -1.64 21.10
N ASN A 66 -1.21 -0.98 20.50
CA ASN A 66 0.18 -1.40 20.50
C ASN A 66 1.11 -0.19 20.32
N PRO A 67 1.52 0.48 21.40
CA PRO A 67 2.36 1.68 21.30
C PRO A 67 3.76 1.42 20.72
N ALA A 68 4.21 0.15 20.66
CA ALA A 68 5.47 -0.22 20.01
C ALA A 68 5.37 -0.18 18.48
N GLU A 69 4.19 -0.41 17.88
CA GLU A 69 3.99 -0.30 16.43
C GLU A 69 4.21 1.12 15.94
N LEU A 70 3.79 2.14 16.71
CA LEU A 70 4.06 3.53 16.35
C LEU A 70 5.56 3.85 16.42
N ALA A 71 6.28 3.33 17.43
CA ALA A 71 7.71 3.54 17.54
C ALA A 71 8.48 2.92 16.35
N HIS A 72 8.10 1.70 15.94
CA HIS A 72 8.67 1.04 14.77
C HIS A 72 8.30 1.74 13.46
N ALA A 73 7.03 2.16 13.29
CA ALA A 73 6.58 2.93 12.13
C ALA A 73 7.27 4.31 12.03
N LEU A 74 7.74 4.85 13.16
CA LEU A 74 8.53 6.09 13.24
C LEU A 74 10.06 5.84 13.16
N GLY A 75 10.52 4.61 12.91
CA GLY A 75 11.94 4.29 12.76
C GLY A 75 12.75 4.28 14.05
N TYR A 76 12.11 4.35 15.22
CA TYR A 76 12.80 4.31 16.51
C TYR A 76 12.75 2.90 17.11
N LYS A 77 13.93 2.32 17.38
CA LYS A 77 14.10 1.08 18.16
C LYS A 77 13.91 1.36 19.66
N VAL A 78 12.70 1.73 20.06
CA VAL A 78 12.35 1.94 21.48
C VAL A 78 11.74 0.65 22.00
N SER A 79 12.24 0.13 23.14
CA SER A 79 11.69 -1.11 23.68
C SER A 79 10.21 -0.93 24.04
N PHE A 80 9.40 -1.97 23.81
CA PHE A 80 7.99 -2.02 24.23
C PHE A 80 7.82 -1.53 25.67
N TRP A 81 8.71 -1.92 26.58
CA TRP A 81 8.68 -1.50 27.99
C TRP A 81 8.96 -0.01 28.18
N THR A 82 9.91 0.57 27.45
CA THR A 82 10.26 1.99 27.59
C THR A 82 9.11 2.90 27.16
N VAL A 83 8.47 2.60 26.02
CA VAL A 83 7.33 3.39 25.53
C VAL A 83 6.15 3.24 26.49
N ASN A 84 5.85 2.02 26.94
CA ASN A 84 4.77 1.79 27.91
C ASN A 84 5.05 2.43 29.28
N ILE A 85 6.30 2.45 29.76
CA ILE A 85 6.67 3.12 31.01
C ILE A 85 6.48 4.63 30.89
N VAL A 86 6.90 5.26 29.78
CA VAL A 86 6.72 6.71 29.59
C VAL A 86 5.24 7.06 29.41
N LEU A 87 4.51 6.29 28.58
CA LEU A 87 3.07 6.47 28.37
C LEU A 87 2.23 6.12 29.60
N ALA A 88 2.71 5.29 30.52
CA ALA A 88 2.06 5.04 31.80
C ALA A 88 2.46 6.07 32.86
N ALA A 89 3.73 6.50 32.89
CA ALA A 89 4.24 7.47 33.84
C ALA A 89 3.61 8.84 33.66
N VAL A 90 3.37 9.31 32.44
CA VAL A 90 2.78 10.64 32.20
C VAL A 90 1.33 10.73 32.74
N PRO A 91 0.40 9.82 32.40
CA PRO A 91 -0.93 9.76 33.01
C PRO A 91 -0.88 9.45 34.49
N PHE A 92 0.03 8.58 34.96
CA PHE A 92 0.15 8.27 36.38
C PHE A 92 0.63 9.49 37.19
N LEU A 93 1.57 10.28 36.67
CA LEU A 93 2.03 11.54 37.27
C LEU A 93 0.94 12.62 37.18
N LEU A 94 0.17 12.68 36.09
CA LEU A 94 -0.99 13.57 35.98
C LEU A 94 -2.10 13.18 36.96
N ILE A 95 -2.42 11.89 37.08
CA ILE A 95 -3.40 11.36 38.03
C ILE A 95 -2.90 11.56 39.46
N ALA A 96 -1.62 11.29 39.75
CA ALA A 96 -1.03 11.52 41.07
C ALA A 96 -1.02 13.02 41.42
N LEU A 97 -0.73 13.89 40.46
CA LEU A 97 -0.84 15.34 40.60
C LEU A 97 -2.30 15.76 40.86
N ILE A 98 -3.27 15.21 40.12
CA ILE A 98 -4.71 15.45 40.32
C ILE A 98 -5.14 14.94 41.71
N LEU A 99 -4.77 13.72 42.12
CA LEU A 99 -5.12 13.15 43.42
C LEU A 99 -4.47 13.93 44.57
N TRP A 100 -3.21 14.33 44.42
CA TRP A 100 -2.50 15.22 45.35
C TRP A 100 -3.16 16.59 45.45
N MET A 101 -3.61 17.16 44.32
CA MET A 101 -4.29 18.45 44.26
C MET A 101 -5.74 18.42 44.75
N VAL A 102 -6.42 17.26 44.79
CA VAL A 102 -7.88 17.20 45.00
C VAL A 102 -8.28 16.71 46.40
N ARG A 103 -7.43 16.00 47.17
CA ARG A 103 -7.79 15.37 48.47
C ARG A 103 -9.28 14.94 48.56
N PRO A 104 -9.79 14.06 47.67
CA PRO A 104 -11.23 13.79 47.63
C PRO A 104 -11.64 12.62 48.53
N SER A 105 -12.86 12.69 49.05
CA SER A 105 -13.61 11.57 49.65
C SER A 105 -14.19 10.66 48.56
N ALA A 106 -14.31 9.35 48.84
CA ALA A 106 -14.68 8.31 47.87
C ALA A 106 -16.03 8.53 47.14
N ILE A 107 -16.97 9.25 47.77
CA ILE A 107 -18.29 9.57 47.21
C ILE A 107 -18.19 10.57 46.04
N VAL A 108 -17.26 11.54 46.12
CA VAL A 108 -17.01 12.51 45.05
C VAL A 108 -16.36 11.83 43.85
N LEU A 109 -15.52 10.82 44.07
CA LEU A 109 -14.93 10.02 42.98
C LEU A 109 -16.00 9.25 42.18
N PHE A 110 -16.97 8.64 42.86
CA PHE A 110 -18.01 7.82 42.21
C PHE A 110 -19.00 8.66 41.40
N GLN A 111 -19.44 9.81 41.93
CA GLN A 111 -20.27 10.77 41.18
C GLN A 111 -19.53 11.37 39.98
N LYS A 112 -18.24 11.69 40.14
CA LYS A 112 -17.40 12.16 39.04
C LYS A 112 -17.16 11.09 37.98
N ALA A 113 -17.07 9.81 38.35
CA ALA A 113 -16.92 8.71 37.39
C ALA A 113 -18.16 8.54 36.49
N GLY A 114 -19.37 8.63 37.05
CA GLY A 114 -20.62 8.62 36.28
C GLY A 114 -20.75 9.81 35.35
N CYS A 115 -20.46 11.03 35.84
CA CYS A 115 -20.41 12.23 35.00
C CYS A 115 -19.33 12.12 33.92
N LEU A 116 -18.16 11.55 34.24
CA LEU A 116 -17.08 11.36 33.28
C LEU A 116 -17.48 10.40 32.16
N ALA A 117 -18.10 9.26 32.49
CA ALA A 117 -18.62 8.34 31.48
C ALA A 117 -19.64 9.01 30.55
N VAL A 118 -20.60 9.77 31.11
CA VAL A 118 -21.59 10.52 30.31
C VAL A 118 -20.92 11.58 29.43
N ILE A 119 -19.96 12.32 29.97
CA ILE A 119 -19.25 13.35 29.21
C ILE A 119 -18.36 12.71 28.14
N THR A 120 -17.72 11.58 28.41
CA THR A 120 -16.94 10.83 27.41
C THR A 120 -17.85 10.36 26.28
N LEU A 121 -19.02 9.80 26.59
CA LEU A 121 -20.01 9.41 25.57
C LEU A 121 -20.51 10.61 24.75
N ILE A 122 -20.82 11.73 25.41
CA ILE A 122 -21.22 12.98 24.74
C ILE A 122 -20.08 13.51 23.86
N SER A 123 -18.84 13.45 24.34
CA SER A 123 -17.65 13.91 23.61
C SER A 123 -17.38 13.04 22.39
N LEU A 124 -17.54 11.72 22.51
CA LEU A 124 -17.42 10.79 21.39
C LEU A 124 -18.54 11.03 20.36
N ALA A 125 -19.79 11.17 20.80
CA ALA A 125 -20.90 11.49 19.91
C ALA A 125 -20.75 12.88 19.24
N ALA A 126 -20.23 13.86 19.97
CA ALA A 126 -19.92 15.19 19.42
C ALA A 126 -18.76 15.12 18.41
N LEU A 127 -17.73 14.32 18.67
CA LEU A 127 -16.62 14.09 17.75
C LEU A 127 -17.11 13.41 16.46
N GLU A 128 -17.96 12.39 16.58
CA GLU A 128 -18.54 11.70 15.42
C GLU A 128 -19.41 12.66 14.59
N ASN A 129 -20.32 13.40 15.24
CA ASN A 129 -21.17 14.37 14.55
C ASN A 129 -20.37 15.50 13.90
N SER A 130 -19.36 16.02 14.60
CA SER A 130 -18.43 17.04 14.08
C SER A 130 -17.63 16.51 12.90
N GLY A 131 -17.14 15.27 12.98
CA GLY A 131 -16.42 14.59 11.92
C GLY A 131 -17.26 14.43 10.66
N ARG A 132 -18.48 13.85 10.79
CA ARG A 132 -19.42 13.69 9.67
C ARG A 132 -19.86 15.03 9.09
N PHE A 133 -20.07 16.04 9.92
CA PHE A 133 -20.38 17.39 9.46
C PHE A 133 -19.22 17.98 8.68
N THR A 134 -17.99 17.86 9.19
CA THR A 134 -16.79 18.37 8.54
C THR A 134 -16.57 17.67 7.20
N GLU A 135 -16.64 16.34 7.18
CA GLU A 135 -16.54 15.54 5.95
C GLU A 135 -17.56 16.00 4.90
N ARG A 136 -18.86 16.02 5.24
CA ARG A 136 -19.92 16.43 4.30
C ARG A 136 -19.74 17.85 3.77
N ASN A 137 -19.34 18.78 4.63
CA ASN A 137 -19.13 20.16 4.20
C ASN A 137 -17.87 20.31 3.34
N MET A 138 -16.78 19.63 3.70
CA MET A 138 -15.56 19.66 2.90
C MET A 138 -15.79 19.00 1.53
N SER A 139 -16.44 17.84 1.47
CA SER A 139 -16.82 17.16 0.22
C SER A 139 -17.78 18.00 -0.63
N ARG A 140 -18.63 18.85 -0.03
CA ARG A 140 -19.49 19.81 -0.78
C ARG A 140 -18.73 21.02 -1.30
N LEU A 141 -17.81 21.57 -0.51
CA LEU A 141 -17.03 22.75 -0.88
C LEU A 141 -15.94 22.42 -1.90
N TYR A 142 -15.43 21.19 -1.87
CA TYR A 142 -14.36 20.68 -2.70
C TYR A 142 -14.80 19.33 -3.30
N PRO A 143 -15.54 19.35 -4.44
CA PRO A 143 -16.08 18.13 -5.05
C PRO A 143 -15.01 17.09 -5.44
N ASP A 144 -13.78 17.54 -5.72
CA ASP A 144 -12.61 16.74 -6.06
C ASP A 144 -11.78 16.34 -4.84
N LEU A 145 -12.23 16.64 -3.62
CA LEU A 145 -11.47 16.37 -2.41
C LEU A 145 -11.21 14.88 -2.25
N GLN A 146 -12.25 14.05 -2.38
CA GLN A 146 -12.12 12.61 -2.18
C GLN A 146 -11.19 11.99 -3.22
N THR A 147 -11.20 12.44 -4.46
CA THR A 147 -10.31 11.90 -5.51
C THR A 147 -8.84 12.28 -5.31
N LYS A 148 -8.54 13.26 -4.44
CA LYS A 148 -7.18 13.69 -4.09
C LYS A 148 -6.72 13.18 -2.74
N LEU A 149 -7.65 12.90 -1.82
CA LEU A 149 -7.31 12.53 -0.44
C LEU A 149 -6.62 11.18 -0.29
N TRP A 150 -6.53 10.37 -1.34
CA TRP A 150 -5.72 9.15 -1.30
C TRP A 150 -4.22 9.44 -1.30
N GLU A 151 -3.79 10.65 -1.71
CA GLU A 151 -2.38 11.06 -1.68
C GLU A 151 -2.04 11.77 -0.35
N PRO A 152 -0.81 11.59 0.18
CA PRO A 152 -0.42 12.20 1.45
C PRO A 152 -0.37 13.75 1.42
N GLY A 153 0.02 14.35 0.30
CA GLY A 153 0.09 15.81 0.15
C GLY A 153 -1.26 16.51 0.36
N PRO A 154 -2.32 16.14 -0.39
CA PRO A 154 -3.69 16.61 -0.14
C PRO A 154 -4.19 16.37 1.29
N GLN A 155 -3.84 15.24 1.91
CA GLN A 155 -4.18 14.97 3.33
C GLN A 155 -3.51 15.97 4.28
N ARG A 156 -2.23 16.28 4.08
CA ARG A 156 -1.49 17.30 4.86
C ARG A 156 -2.11 18.69 4.67
N ASN A 157 -2.41 19.07 3.43
CA ASN A 157 -3.08 20.34 3.13
C ASN A 157 -4.44 20.46 3.82
N LEU A 158 -5.19 19.35 3.92
CA LEU A 158 -6.45 19.33 4.66
C LEU A 158 -6.24 19.46 6.17
N PHE A 159 -5.22 18.79 6.73
CA PHE A 159 -4.85 18.95 8.13
C PHE A 159 -4.52 20.41 8.47
N ASP A 160 -3.69 21.07 7.66
CA ASP A 160 -3.28 22.46 7.89
C ASP A 160 -4.47 23.44 7.84
N LYS A 161 -5.48 23.14 6.99
CA LYS A 161 -6.72 23.91 6.90
C LYS A 161 -7.68 23.68 8.06
N LEU A 162 -7.83 22.43 8.51
CA LEU A 162 -8.81 22.05 9.53
C LEU A 162 -8.28 22.26 10.96
N GLY A 163 -7.00 21.97 11.18
CA GLY A 163 -6.41 21.82 12.50
C GLY A 163 -6.50 20.38 13.03
N PRO A 164 -5.75 20.05 14.10
CA PRO A 164 -5.56 18.67 14.54
C PRO A 164 -6.84 17.97 14.97
N PHE A 165 -7.74 18.64 15.69
CA PHE A 165 -8.93 18.00 16.23
C PHE A 165 -10.00 17.77 15.16
N GLU A 166 -10.25 18.78 14.34
CA GLU A 166 -11.20 18.69 13.23
C GLU A 166 -10.72 17.68 12.19
N TYR A 167 -9.41 17.58 11.96
CA TYR A 167 -8.83 16.56 11.10
C TYR A 167 -8.92 15.15 11.73
N LEU A 168 -8.69 14.99 13.04
CA LEU A 168 -8.92 13.72 13.73
C LEU A 168 -10.39 13.29 13.64
N ALA A 169 -11.33 14.22 13.84
CA ALA A 169 -12.76 13.96 13.69
C ALA A 169 -13.12 13.59 12.24
N PHE A 170 -12.55 14.31 11.26
CA PHE A 170 -12.70 14.01 9.84
C PHE A 170 -12.19 12.60 9.53
N THR A 171 -10.99 12.23 9.96
CA THR A 171 -10.39 10.91 9.68
C THR A 171 -11.07 9.77 10.41
N TRP A 172 -11.68 10.02 11.58
CA TRP A 172 -12.62 9.09 12.23
C TRP A 172 -13.84 8.85 11.33
N ALA A 173 -14.52 9.92 10.91
CA ALA A 173 -15.72 9.81 10.09
C ALA A 173 -15.44 9.23 8.69
N ALA A 174 -14.35 9.63 8.04
CA ALA A 174 -13.93 9.15 6.72
C ALA A 174 -13.34 7.73 6.76
N GLY A 175 -12.79 7.32 7.92
CA GLY A 175 -12.32 5.96 8.16
C GLY A 175 -13.45 4.93 8.32
N ASP A 176 -14.58 5.36 8.88
CA ASP A 176 -15.79 4.54 9.08
C ASP A 176 -16.87 4.76 8.02
N ALA A 177 -16.72 5.78 7.17
CA ALA A 177 -17.66 6.05 6.09
C ALA A 177 -17.74 4.81 5.20
N LYS A 178 -18.92 4.18 5.20
CA LYS A 178 -19.37 3.25 4.17
C LYS A 178 -19.46 3.99 2.83
N ALA A 179 -18.32 4.31 2.23
CA ALA A 179 -18.26 4.83 0.86
C ALA A 179 -19.03 3.90 -0.10
N ASP A 180 -19.06 2.61 0.25
CA ASP A 180 -19.77 1.50 -0.36
C ASP A 180 -21.27 1.81 -0.65
N GLU A 181 -22.04 2.44 0.26
CA GLU A 181 -23.50 2.60 0.09
C GLU A 181 -23.92 3.75 -0.86
N ILE A 182 -23.11 4.81 -1.02
CA ILE A 182 -23.48 5.99 -1.83
C ILE A 182 -23.04 5.85 -3.29
N GLN A 183 -21.92 5.17 -3.54
CA GLN A 183 -21.40 4.95 -4.90
C GLN A 183 -22.16 3.85 -5.65
N GLU A 184 -22.57 2.77 -4.98
CA GLU A 184 -23.33 1.68 -5.60
C GLU A 184 -24.68 2.12 -6.18
N ALA A 185 -25.36 3.07 -5.53
CA ALA A 185 -26.67 3.56 -5.98
C ALA A 185 -26.62 4.36 -7.31
N GLN A 186 -25.43 4.67 -7.82
CA GLN A 186 -25.23 5.58 -8.97
C GLN A 186 -24.54 4.94 -10.17
N ALA A 187 -24.00 3.71 -10.09
CA ALA A 187 -23.38 3.03 -11.22
C ALA A 187 -24.38 2.24 -12.07
N GLY A 188 -24.09 2.11 -13.36
CA GLY A 188 -24.82 1.19 -14.25
C GLY A 188 -24.58 -0.28 -13.90
N ALA A 189 -25.33 -1.19 -14.54
CA ALA A 189 -25.05 -2.62 -14.43
C ALA A 189 -23.72 -2.98 -15.13
N ILE A 190 -22.99 -3.96 -14.59
CA ILE A 190 -21.76 -4.46 -15.21
C ILE A 190 -22.08 -5.02 -16.61
N PRO A 191 -21.38 -4.58 -17.68
CA PRO A 191 -21.70 -4.97 -19.05
C PRO A 191 -21.10 -6.34 -19.39
N TYR A 192 -21.74 -7.42 -18.93
CA TYR A 192 -21.23 -8.79 -19.09
C TYR A 192 -20.89 -9.18 -20.53
N ASP A 193 -21.71 -8.81 -21.51
CA ASP A 193 -21.44 -9.12 -22.92
C ASP A 193 -20.13 -8.47 -23.41
N ALA A 194 -19.85 -7.24 -22.97
CA ALA A 194 -18.60 -6.56 -23.28
C ALA A 194 -17.40 -7.23 -22.60
N LEU A 195 -17.58 -7.72 -21.36
CA LEU A 195 -16.56 -8.51 -20.66
C LEU A 195 -16.23 -9.80 -21.41
N ARG A 196 -17.24 -10.57 -21.83
CA ARG A 196 -17.02 -11.80 -22.60
C ARG A 196 -16.26 -11.55 -23.91
N ALA A 197 -16.55 -10.42 -24.57
CA ALA A 197 -15.87 -10.05 -25.81
C ALA A 197 -14.37 -9.77 -25.61
N VAL A 198 -13.99 -9.10 -24.51
CA VAL A 198 -12.58 -8.79 -24.21
C VAL A 198 -11.81 -9.95 -23.58
N GLU A 199 -12.51 -10.91 -22.96
CA GLU A 199 -11.91 -12.15 -22.41
C GLU A 199 -11.54 -13.16 -23.50
N ALA A 200 -12.34 -13.26 -24.56
CA ALA A 200 -12.20 -14.28 -25.60
C ALA A 200 -10.80 -14.40 -26.23
N PRO A 201 -10.06 -13.31 -26.54
CA PRO A 201 -8.70 -13.40 -27.07
C PRO A 201 -7.70 -14.06 -26.10
N TYR A 202 -7.87 -13.86 -24.79
CA TYR A 202 -7.00 -14.44 -23.77
C TYR A 202 -7.31 -15.92 -23.55
N LEU A 203 -8.59 -16.29 -23.53
CA LEU A 203 -9.03 -17.69 -23.43
C LEU A 203 -8.63 -18.51 -24.64
N LYS A 204 -8.72 -17.94 -25.85
CA LYS A 204 -8.28 -18.63 -27.06
C LYS A 204 -6.80 -19.02 -26.99
N ARG A 205 -5.96 -18.13 -26.44
CA ARG A 205 -4.53 -18.40 -26.25
C ARG A 205 -4.27 -19.42 -25.13
N ALA A 206 -5.08 -19.40 -24.07
CA ALA A 206 -5.01 -20.37 -22.97
C ALA A 206 -5.50 -21.77 -23.37
N ALA A 207 -6.44 -21.87 -24.33
CA ALA A 207 -7.00 -23.14 -24.82
C ALA A 207 -5.96 -24.06 -25.48
N ASP A 208 -4.80 -23.51 -25.86
CA ASP A 208 -3.70 -24.23 -26.52
C ASP A 208 -2.77 -24.99 -25.53
N GLY A 209 -3.05 -25.08 -24.21
CA GLY A 209 -2.08 -25.67 -23.28
C GLY A 209 -2.55 -26.27 -21.95
N HIS A 210 -2.15 -27.53 -21.74
CA HIS A 210 -1.96 -28.30 -20.48
C HIS A 210 -3.18 -28.69 -19.60
N ALA A 211 -3.24 -29.97 -19.21
CA ALA A 211 -4.28 -30.52 -18.33
C ALA A 211 -4.23 -30.00 -16.88
N LEU A 212 -3.09 -29.45 -16.45
CA LEU A 212 -2.83 -28.99 -15.08
C LEU A 212 -2.73 -27.46 -15.03
N ARG A 213 -3.41 -26.83 -14.07
CA ARG A 213 -3.24 -25.39 -13.80
C ARG A 213 -1.79 -25.08 -13.36
N PRO A 214 -1.17 -23.96 -13.76
CA PRO A 214 0.23 -23.69 -13.45
C PRO A 214 0.47 -23.35 -11.98
N ASN A 215 1.70 -23.56 -11.51
CA ASN A 215 2.21 -22.86 -10.33
C ASN A 215 2.46 -21.39 -10.68
N ILE A 216 2.07 -20.48 -9.79
CA ILE A 216 2.17 -19.03 -10.00
C ILE A 216 3.09 -18.46 -8.92
N VAL A 217 4.10 -17.69 -9.33
CA VAL A 217 4.90 -16.85 -8.43
C VAL A 217 4.71 -15.40 -8.81
N ILE A 218 4.40 -14.57 -7.82
CA ILE A 218 4.39 -13.11 -7.91
C ILE A 218 5.55 -12.61 -7.06
N LEU A 219 6.52 -11.93 -7.68
CA LEU A 219 7.66 -11.34 -7.01
C LEU A 219 7.51 -9.81 -6.99
N HIS A 220 7.34 -9.28 -5.78
CA HIS A 220 7.46 -7.86 -5.48
C HIS A 220 8.94 -7.51 -5.38
N ALA A 221 9.43 -6.70 -6.33
CA ALA A 221 10.80 -6.21 -6.33
C ALA A 221 10.83 -4.76 -5.84
N GLU A 222 11.21 -4.57 -4.58
CA GLU A 222 11.30 -3.26 -3.92
C GLU A 222 12.10 -2.27 -4.77
N SER A 223 11.58 -1.06 -4.92
CA SER A 223 12.21 0.08 -5.60
C SER A 223 12.74 -0.22 -7.01
N THR A 224 12.28 -1.28 -7.66
CA THR A 224 12.89 -1.79 -8.89
C THR A 224 12.23 -1.21 -10.13
N PHE A 225 13.00 -0.60 -11.00
CA PHE A 225 12.58 -0.10 -12.31
C PHE A 225 13.66 -0.37 -13.36
N ASP A 226 13.32 -0.29 -14.65
CA ASP A 226 14.32 -0.39 -15.72
C ASP A 226 14.91 1.00 -16.04
N PRO A 227 16.20 1.26 -15.74
CA PRO A 227 16.87 2.51 -16.07
C PRO A 227 16.87 2.81 -17.56
N ASN A 228 16.76 1.80 -18.43
CA ASN A 228 16.70 1.98 -19.88
C ASN A 228 15.45 2.76 -20.30
N PHE A 229 14.33 2.61 -19.59
CA PHE A 229 13.09 3.36 -19.85
C PHE A 229 13.12 4.78 -19.29
N VAL A 230 13.86 5.00 -18.20
CA VAL A 230 13.78 6.23 -17.41
C VAL A 230 14.89 7.22 -17.76
N PHE A 231 16.10 6.75 -18.06
CA PHE A 231 17.28 7.59 -18.23
C PHE A 231 17.94 7.51 -19.61
N ARG A 232 18.61 8.60 -20.00
CA ARG A 232 19.54 8.65 -21.13
C ARG A 232 20.91 8.12 -20.66
N LEU A 233 21.16 6.86 -20.96
CA LEU A 233 22.40 6.17 -20.59
C LEU A 233 23.39 6.13 -21.76
N SER A 234 24.69 6.06 -21.45
CA SER A 234 25.77 5.92 -22.44
C SER A 234 25.58 4.68 -23.32
N HIS A 235 25.06 3.60 -22.74
CA HIS A 235 24.67 2.36 -23.39
C HIS A 235 23.55 1.69 -22.56
N PRO A 236 22.72 0.83 -23.16
CA PRO A 236 21.70 0.10 -22.42
C PRO A 236 22.30 -0.77 -21.31
N VAL A 237 21.63 -0.86 -20.16
CA VAL A 237 22.02 -1.75 -19.07
C VAL A 237 21.62 -3.19 -19.42
N PRO A 238 22.56 -4.15 -19.54
CA PRO A 238 22.27 -5.51 -19.98
C PRO A 238 22.02 -6.46 -18.79
N LEU A 239 21.08 -6.12 -17.89
CA LEU A 239 20.70 -7.05 -16.81
C LEU A 239 19.62 -8.03 -17.29
N PRO A 240 19.73 -9.35 -16.98
CA PRO A 240 18.72 -10.35 -17.33
C PRO A 240 17.32 -10.00 -16.82
N LEU A 241 17.24 -9.32 -15.67
CA LEU A 241 16.01 -8.77 -15.11
C LEU A 241 15.19 -7.93 -16.11
N TRP A 242 15.87 -7.23 -17.02
CA TRP A 242 15.31 -6.30 -18.00
C TRP A 242 15.51 -6.75 -19.45
N THR A 243 15.91 -8.01 -19.66
CA THR A 243 16.17 -8.57 -20.98
C THR A 243 15.21 -9.73 -21.23
N SER A 244 14.59 -9.78 -22.41
CA SER A 244 13.73 -10.91 -22.78
C SER A 244 14.54 -12.18 -23.00
N GLY A 245 14.10 -13.27 -22.39
CA GLY A 245 14.58 -14.64 -22.58
C GLY A 245 13.62 -15.50 -23.40
N ALA A 246 13.95 -16.78 -23.54
CA ALA A 246 13.13 -17.75 -24.29
C ALA A 246 11.78 -18.04 -23.61
N ASP A 247 11.73 -17.91 -22.29
CA ASP A 247 10.55 -18.08 -21.44
C ASP A 247 9.82 -16.76 -21.15
N THR A 248 10.27 -15.63 -21.73
CA THR A 248 9.60 -14.34 -21.55
C THR A 248 8.29 -14.29 -22.32
N GLU A 249 7.20 -14.06 -21.59
CA GLU A 249 5.88 -13.85 -22.17
C GLU A 249 5.60 -12.40 -22.49
N ALA A 250 5.86 -11.51 -21.53
CA ALA A 250 5.74 -10.08 -21.71
C ALA A 250 6.72 -9.35 -20.79
N LEU A 251 7.29 -8.26 -21.29
CA LEU A 251 8.25 -7.43 -20.55
C LEU A 251 8.06 -5.98 -20.98
N GLY A 252 7.97 -5.06 -20.01
CA GLY A 252 7.85 -3.65 -20.36
C GLY A 252 7.63 -2.71 -19.18
N PRO A 253 7.38 -1.43 -19.49
CA PRO A 253 7.15 -0.41 -18.48
C PRO A 253 5.82 -0.65 -17.76
N LEU A 254 5.84 -0.53 -16.44
CA LEU A 254 4.65 -0.59 -15.59
C LEU A 254 4.31 0.81 -15.09
N ALA A 255 3.05 1.22 -15.16
CA ALA A 255 2.55 2.44 -14.53
C ALA A 255 2.04 2.12 -13.12
N VAL A 256 2.66 2.72 -12.11
CA VAL A 256 2.30 2.60 -10.69
C VAL A 256 1.67 3.90 -10.20
N ASN A 257 1.00 3.87 -9.04
CA ASN A 257 0.36 5.07 -8.51
C ASN A 257 1.23 5.85 -7.53
N ILE A 258 2.29 5.24 -7.00
CA ILE A 258 3.17 5.83 -5.98
C ILE A 258 4.57 6.17 -6.49
N ILE A 259 5.23 7.10 -5.80
CA ILE A 259 6.60 7.55 -6.06
C ILE A 259 7.43 7.44 -4.78
N GLY A 260 8.60 6.83 -4.90
CA GLY A 260 9.64 6.84 -3.88
C GLY A 260 9.38 5.89 -2.71
N GLY A 261 8.13 5.58 -2.37
CA GLY A 261 7.67 4.72 -1.28
C GLY A 261 6.16 4.55 -1.20
N GLY A 262 5.74 3.63 -0.31
CA GLY A 262 4.34 3.26 -0.12
C GLY A 262 4.01 1.91 -0.71
N SER A 263 4.95 0.96 -0.68
CA SER A 263 4.89 -0.38 -1.29
C SER A 263 3.55 -1.09 -1.05
N TRP A 264 2.95 -0.93 0.13
CA TRP A 264 1.62 -1.46 0.48
C TRP A 264 0.47 -0.98 -0.44
N VAL A 265 0.59 0.20 -1.05
CA VAL A 265 -0.36 0.69 -2.06
C VAL A 265 -0.23 -0.15 -3.32
N THR A 266 0.98 -0.28 -3.87
CA THR A 266 1.22 -1.08 -5.08
C THR A 266 0.90 -2.55 -4.83
N GLU A 267 1.26 -3.13 -3.68
CA GLU A 267 0.89 -4.50 -3.31
C GLU A 267 -0.63 -4.72 -3.31
N PHE A 268 -1.38 -3.80 -2.71
CA PHE A 268 -2.83 -3.83 -2.78
C PHE A 268 -3.32 -3.78 -4.23
N GLU A 269 -2.80 -2.88 -5.06
CA GLU A 269 -3.24 -2.74 -6.46
C GLU A 269 -2.90 -3.98 -7.30
N VAL A 270 -1.76 -4.62 -7.06
CA VAL A 270 -1.35 -5.87 -7.72
C VAL A 270 -2.22 -7.05 -7.29
N LEU A 271 -2.56 -7.17 -6.01
CA LEU A 271 -3.30 -8.32 -5.50
C LEU A 271 -4.81 -8.20 -5.70
N THR A 272 -5.34 -6.97 -5.65
CA THR A 272 -6.77 -6.70 -5.80
C THR A 272 -7.16 -6.32 -7.23
N GLY A 273 -6.23 -5.81 -8.02
CA GLY A 273 -6.53 -5.31 -9.37
C GLY A 273 -7.41 -4.06 -9.38
N VAL A 274 -7.49 -3.32 -8.26
CA VAL A 274 -8.27 -2.07 -8.13
C VAL A 274 -7.35 -0.96 -7.64
N ALA A 275 -7.47 0.23 -8.24
CA ALA A 275 -6.64 1.38 -7.89
C ALA A 275 -6.99 1.94 -6.51
N ALA A 276 -5.97 2.21 -5.69
CA ALA A 276 -6.12 2.79 -4.36
C ALA A 276 -6.72 4.21 -4.42
N SER A 277 -6.55 4.91 -5.54
CA SER A 277 -7.11 6.24 -5.80
C SER A 277 -8.64 6.29 -5.76
N GLY A 278 -9.33 5.16 -5.91
CA GLY A 278 -10.78 5.06 -5.79
C GLY A 278 -11.31 5.17 -4.35
N PHE A 279 -10.47 5.03 -3.33
CA PHE A 279 -10.89 4.88 -1.93
C PHE A 279 -10.76 6.15 -1.07
N GLY A 280 -10.52 7.29 -1.73
CA GLY A 280 -10.32 8.58 -1.10
C GLY A 280 -9.31 8.54 0.04
N TYR A 281 -9.65 9.11 1.20
CA TYR A 281 -8.75 9.15 2.36
C TYR A 281 -8.12 7.78 2.71
N GLN A 282 -8.86 6.69 2.52
CA GLN A 282 -8.37 5.34 2.87
C GLN A 282 -7.39 4.77 1.85
N GLY A 283 -7.28 5.37 0.66
CA GLY A 283 -6.45 4.87 -0.44
C GLY A 283 -4.97 4.78 -0.09
N PHE A 284 -4.43 5.67 0.75
CA PHE A 284 -3.05 5.51 1.21
C PHE A 284 -2.88 4.45 2.31
N TYR A 285 -3.96 4.01 2.95
CA TYR A 285 -3.97 3.09 4.08
C TYR A 285 -4.54 1.72 3.68
N THR A 286 -4.19 1.26 2.47
CA THR A 286 -4.78 0.07 1.84
C THR A 286 -4.83 -1.12 2.79
N HIS A 287 -3.70 -1.53 3.36
CA HIS A 287 -3.62 -2.70 4.23
C HIS A 287 -4.39 -2.54 5.55
N GLN A 288 -4.34 -1.36 6.17
CA GLN A 288 -4.90 -1.14 7.50
C GLN A 288 -6.40 -0.80 7.48
N LYS A 289 -6.91 -0.21 6.39
CA LYS A 289 -8.29 0.30 6.30
C LYS A 289 -9.14 -0.39 5.25
N ILE A 290 -8.55 -0.80 4.14
CA ILE A 290 -9.26 -1.46 3.04
C ILE A 290 -9.14 -2.98 3.19
N GLY A 291 -7.94 -3.49 3.46
CA GLY A 291 -7.62 -4.92 3.62
C GLY A 291 -8.65 -5.71 4.42
N PRO A 292 -9.01 -5.31 5.66
CA PRO A 292 -10.00 -6.04 6.48
C PRO A 292 -11.40 -6.19 5.87
N ARG A 293 -11.74 -5.32 4.90
CA ARG A 293 -13.03 -5.32 4.20
C ARG A 293 -12.97 -6.09 2.88
N VAL A 294 -11.77 -6.32 2.33
CA VAL A 294 -11.60 -7.13 1.12
C VAL A 294 -12.16 -8.53 1.36
N ARG A 295 -12.90 -9.01 0.37
CA ARG A 295 -13.50 -10.35 0.34
C ARG A 295 -12.95 -11.20 -0.81
N MET A 296 -12.63 -10.55 -1.91
CA MET A 296 -12.28 -11.22 -3.16
C MET A 296 -11.12 -10.49 -3.83
N ALA A 297 -9.91 -10.99 -3.58
CA ALA A 297 -8.68 -10.61 -4.27
C ALA A 297 -8.14 -11.81 -5.06
N LEU A 298 -7.10 -11.61 -5.87
CA LEU A 298 -6.50 -12.69 -6.66
C LEU A 298 -6.14 -13.95 -5.83
N PRO A 299 -5.56 -13.86 -4.62
CA PRO A 299 -5.27 -15.04 -3.81
C PRO A 299 -6.53 -15.82 -3.42
N ALA A 300 -7.56 -15.15 -2.89
CA ALA A 300 -8.85 -15.77 -2.58
C ALA A 300 -9.47 -16.42 -3.82
N PHE A 301 -9.44 -15.73 -4.96
CA PHE A 301 -9.96 -16.21 -6.24
C PHE A 301 -9.28 -17.50 -6.71
N LEU A 302 -7.96 -17.58 -6.58
CA LEU A 302 -7.18 -18.77 -6.96
C LEU A 302 -7.35 -19.89 -5.94
N ARG A 303 -7.44 -19.58 -4.64
CA ARG A 303 -7.71 -20.56 -3.58
C ARG A 303 -9.04 -21.28 -3.82
N ASP A 304 -10.08 -20.56 -4.21
CA ASP A 304 -11.38 -21.13 -4.56
C ASP A 304 -11.33 -22.02 -5.82
N ARG A 305 -10.23 -21.95 -6.59
CA ARG A 305 -9.90 -22.81 -7.73
C ARG A 305 -8.88 -23.92 -7.39
N GLY A 306 -8.68 -24.16 -6.09
CA GLY A 306 -7.86 -25.25 -5.57
C GLY A 306 -6.38 -24.93 -5.42
N TYR A 307 -5.98 -23.65 -5.53
CA TYR A 307 -4.61 -23.25 -5.24
C TYR A 307 -4.33 -23.28 -3.74
N MET A 308 -3.11 -23.68 -3.38
CA MET A 308 -2.52 -23.33 -2.09
C MET A 308 -1.88 -21.95 -2.20
N THR A 309 -2.17 -21.05 -1.28
CA THR A 309 -1.73 -19.65 -1.37
C THR A 309 -0.79 -19.28 -0.21
N ASP A 310 0.48 -19.03 -0.52
CA ASP A 310 1.52 -18.71 0.46
C ASP A 310 2.15 -17.34 0.16
N ALA A 311 2.33 -16.51 1.18
CA ALA A 311 3.08 -15.26 1.07
C ALA A 311 4.33 -15.30 1.94
N TYR A 312 5.46 -14.90 1.36
CA TYR A 312 6.76 -14.79 2.00
C TYR A 312 7.21 -13.33 1.97
N TYR A 313 7.37 -12.73 3.13
CA TYR A 313 7.51 -11.28 3.27
C TYR A 313 8.76 -10.92 4.08
N THR A 314 9.41 -9.85 3.67
CA THR A 314 10.71 -9.39 4.20
C THR A 314 10.63 -8.63 5.51
N GLU A 315 9.43 -8.17 5.88
CA GLU A 315 9.15 -7.45 7.13
C GLU A 315 8.28 -8.25 8.10
N ASP A 316 8.17 -7.77 9.34
CA ASP A 316 7.28 -8.33 10.37
C ASP A 316 5.81 -8.21 9.95
N ALA A 317 4.98 -9.19 10.30
CA ALA A 317 3.56 -9.23 9.94
C ALA A 317 2.75 -7.98 10.40
N SER A 318 3.21 -7.29 11.45
CA SER A 318 2.59 -6.04 11.93
C SER A 318 2.94 -4.81 11.07
N TYR A 319 4.00 -4.87 10.26
CA TYR A 319 4.46 -3.74 9.44
C TYR A 319 3.35 -3.27 8.51
N MET A 320 2.86 -2.05 8.74
CA MET A 320 1.73 -1.45 8.00
C MET A 320 0.49 -2.36 7.90
N GLY A 321 0.30 -3.29 8.84
CA GLY A 321 -0.81 -4.25 8.83
C GLY A 321 -0.75 -5.32 7.72
N VAL A 322 0.41 -5.54 7.10
CA VAL A 322 0.58 -6.41 5.93
C VAL A 322 0.11 -7.85 6.17
N GLY A 323 0.46 -8.45 7.32
CA GLY A 323 0.11 -9.84 7.60
C GLY A 323 -1.40 -10.04 7.68
N ALA A 324 -2.11 -9.14 8.37
CA ALA A 324 -3.57 -9.18 8.44
C ALA A 324 -4.19 -8.95 7.05
N ALA A 325 -3.69 -7.97 6.30
CA ALA A 325 -4.20 -7.65 4.96
C ALA A 325 -4.05 -8.83 3.99
N PHE A 326 -2.90 -9.49 3.97
CA PHE A 326 -2.64 -10.64 3.08
C PHE A 326 -3.54 -11.84 3.42
N LEU A 327 -3.78 -12.10 4.71
CA LEU A 327 -4.76 -13.11 5.12
C LEU A 327 -6.17 -12.75 4.64
N HIS A 328 -6.55 -11.47 4.72
CA HIS A 328 -7.83 -10.99 4.18
C HIS A 328 -7.91 -11.05 2.65
N TYR A 329 -6.80 -10.89 1.94
CA TYR A 329 -6.72 -11.08 0.48
C TYR A 329 -6.86 -12.55 0.06
N GLY A 330 -6.76 -13.49 1.00
CA GLY A 330 -6.99 -14.92 0.79
C GLY A 330 -5.73 -15.77 0.69
N PHE A 331 -4.60 -15.29 1.20
CA PHE A 331 -3.45 -16.17 1.47
C PHE A 331 -3.77 -17.13 2.61
N ASP A 332 -3.48 -18.42 2.43
CA ASP A 332 -3.64 -19.46 3.46
C ASP A 332 -2.58 -19.30 4.57
N ARG A 333 -1.37 -18.88 4.19
CA ARG A 333 -0.26 -18.63 5.13
C ARG A 333 0.51 -17.37 4.77
N PHE A 334 0.96 -16.67 5.81
CA PHE A 334 1.85 -15.52 5.72
C PHE A 334 3.10 -15.81 6.54
N HIS A 335 4.26 -15.79 5.88
CA HIS A 335 5.58 -16.01 6.46
C HIS A 335 6.30 -14.67 6.50
N ASP A 336 6.45 -14.11 7.70
CA ASP A 336 7.14 -12.84 7.93
C ASP A 336 8.65 -13.00 8.08
N ALA A 337 9.36 -11.87 8.19
CA ALA A 337 10.81 -11.82 8.38
C ALA A 337 11.30 -12.74 9.51
N LYS A 338 10.58 -12.74 10.63
CA LYS A 338 10.93 -13.50 11.82
C LYS A 338 10.82 -15.01 11.57
N SER A 339 9.75 -15.45 10.91
CA SER A 339 9.53 -16.85 10.57
C SER A 339 10.56 -17.38 9.57
N LEU A 340 11.09 -16.51 8.71
CA LEU A 340 12.14 -16.81 7.73
C LEU A 340 13.55 -16.71 8.30
N GLY A 341 13.70 -16.18 9.52
CA GLY A 341 15.02 -15.92 10.13
C GLY A 341 15.81 -14.83 9.41
N LEU A 342 15.11 -13.87 8.80
CA LEU A 342 15.71 -12.69 8.18
C LEU A 342 16.08 -11.65 9.24
N SER A 343 17.15 -10.89 8.98
CA SER A 343 17.52 -9.78 9.85
C SER A 343 16.52 -8.64 9.74
N SER A 344 16.18 -8.00 10.86
CA SER A 344 15.24 -6.86 10.90
C SER A 344 15.91 -5.50 10.66
N ASP A 345 17.15 -5.49 10.17
CA ASP A 345 17.95 -4.27 9.94
C ASP A 345 18.02 -3.85 8.48
N TRP A 346 17.22 -4.46 7.60
CA TRP A 346 17.11 -4.12 6.18
C TRP A 346 18.43 -4.28 5.41
N THR A 347 19.31 -5.17 5.88
CA THR A 347 20.62 -5.45 5.23
C THR A 347 20.64 -6.76 4.43
N ASN A 348 19.55 -7.54 4.45
CA ASN A 348 19.49 -8.80 3.70
C ASN A 348 19.62 -8.52 2.20
N THR A 349 20.42 -9.33 1.51
CA THR A 349 20.42 -9.31 0.05
C THR A 349 19.19 -10.03 -0.49
N ASP A 350 18.76 -9.69 -1.70
CA ASP A 350 17.64 -10.38 -2.35
C ASP A 350 17.96 -11.87 -2.58
N GLU A 351 19.23 -12.22 -2.80
CA GLU A 351 19.70 -13.61 -2.85
C GLU A 351 19.52 -14.34 -1.50
N ASP A 352 19.85 -13.69 -0.38
CA ASP A 352 19.65 -14.27 0.95
C ASP A 352 18.16 -14.45 1.25
N ILE A 353 17.33 -13.46 0.92
CA ILE A 353 15.88 -13.51 1.09
C ILE A 353 15.30 -14.70 0.35
N ILE A 354 15.56 -14.80 -0.95
CA ILE A 354 15.06 -15.91 -1.76
C ILE A 354 15.64 -17.25 -1.31
N GLY A 355 16.90 -17.28 -0.87
CA GLY A 355 17.50 -18.47 -0.24
C GLY A 355 16.68 -18.97 0.95
N LYS A 356 16.31 -18.08 1.88
CA LYS A 356 15.46 -18.42 3.03
C LYS A 356 14.06 -18.89 2.62
N VAL A 357 13.48 -18.29 1.59
CA VAL A 357 12.16 -18.70 1.07
C VAL A 357 12.21 -20.11 0.47
N ILE A 358 13.27 -20.43 -0.28
CA ILE A 358 13.50 -21.78 -0.82
C ILE A 358 13.70 -22.79 0.32
N ASP A 359 14.54 -22.45 1.31
CA ASP A 359 14.81 -23.30 2.49
C ASP A 359 13.55 -23.54 3.34
N ALA A 360 12.63 -22.56 3.39
CA ALA A 360 11.34 -22.69 4.03
C ALA A 360 10.34 -23.59 3.28
N GLY A 361 10.73 -24.14 2.11
CA GLY A 361 9.95 -25.13 1.38
C GLY A 361 8.89 -24.56 0.44
N ALA A 362 9.04 -23.30 0.00
CA ALA A 362 8.08 -22.64 -0.91
C ALA A 362 7.80 -23.46 -2.19
N PHE A 363 8.81 -24.18 -2.69
CA PHE A 363 8.75 -24.99 -3.91
C PHE A 363 8.68 -26.50 -3.65
N ALA A 364 8.29 -26.92 -2.44
CA ALA A 364 8.12 -28.34 -2.14
C ALA A 364 7.05 -28.97 -3.08
N PRO A 365 7.31 -30.15 -3.67
CA PRO A 365 6.37 -30.82 -4.56
C PRO A 365 5.00 -31.03 -3.91
N THR A 366 3.94 -30.77 -4.68
CA THR A 366 2.55 -30.88 -4.24
C THR A 366 1.65 -31.29 -5.40
N ASP A 367 0.53 -31.94 -5.09
CA ASP A 367 -0.51 -32.32 -6.04
C ASP A 367 -1.41 -31.12 -6.42
N LYS A 368 -1.44 -30.07 -5.60
CA LYS A 368 -2.21 -28.84 -5.85
C LYS A 368 -1.37 -27.76 -6.52
N PRO A 369 -1.95 -26.90 -7.38
CA PRO A 369 -1.24 -25.72 -7.87
C PRO A 369 -0.95 -24.75 -6.71
N ARG A 370 0.15 -24.00 -6.80
CA ARG A 370 0.56 -23.00 -5.81
C ARG A 370 0.44 -21.59 -6.35
N LEU A 371 0.02 -20.66 -5.51
CA LEU A 371 0.27 -19.23 -5.66
C LEU A 371 1.26 -18.84 -4.58
N ILE A 372 2.40 -18.31 -4.97
CA ILE A 372 3.43 -17.87 -4.04
C ILE A 372 3.68 -16.38 -4.28
N PHE A 373 3.51 -15.58 -3.24
CA PHE A 373 3.95 -14.19 -3.24
C PHE A 373 5.29 -14.09 -2.50
N MET A 374 6.23 -13.34 -3.05
CA MET A 374 7.54 -13.08 -2.44
C MET A 374 7.85 -11.59 -2.51
N SER A 375 8.23 -10.98 -1.39
CA SER A 375 8.81 -9.63 -1.40
C SER A 375 10.34 -9.66 -1.32
N THR A 376 10.97 -8.63 -1.86
CA THR A 376 12.39 -8.34 -1.67
C THR A 376 12.55 -6.94 -1.07
N ASN A 377 13.74 -6.59 -0.54
CA ASN A 377 13.96 -5.26 0.06
C ASN A 377 15.36 -4.67 -0.13
N GLU A 378 16.31 -5.33 -0.82
CA GLU A 378 17.71 -4.87 -0.91
C GLU A 378 17.82 -3.50 -1.62
N ASN A 379 16.98 -3.27 -2.62
CA ASN A 379 17.01 -2.08 -3.45
C ASN A 379 16.31 -0.86 -2.83
N HIS A 380 15.90 -0.96 -1.56
CA HIS A 380 15.35 0.16 -0.82
C HIS A 380 16.38 1.30 -0.70
N ALA A 381 15.91 2.54 -0.85
CA ALA A 381 16.73 3.74 -0.75
C ALA A 381 17.25 3.98 0.70
N PRO A 382 18.36 4.73 0.89
CA PRO A 382 19.14 5.45 -0.12
C PRO A 382 20.25 4.61 -0.78
N HIS A 383 20.56 4.96 -2.04
CA HIS A 383 21.62 4.36 -2.86
C HIS A 383 22.95 5.10 -2.68
N GLU A 384 23.45 5.17 -1.45
CA GLU A 384 24.72 5.83 -1.13
C GLU A 384 25.90 5.23 -1.91
N CYS A 385 26.73 6.10 -2.49
CA CYS A 385 27.95 5.72 -3.20
C CYS A 385 29.01 5.17 -2.23
N LYS A 386 28.90 3.89 -1.86
CA LYS A 386 29.83 3.21 -0.93
C LYS A 386 30.80 2.26 -1.63
N HIS A 387 30.40 1.66 -2.75
CA HIS A 387 31.11 0.54 -3.36
C HIS A 387 31.98 0.89 -4.57
N PHE A 388 31.94 2.14 -5.04
CA PHE A 388 32.71 2.58 -6.21
C PHE A 388 33.59 3.77 -5.84
N THR A 389 34.84 3.74 -6.30
CA THR A 389 35.86 4.76 -5.96
C THR A 389 36.34 5.57 -7.15
N SER A 390 35.97 5.18 -8.38
CA SER A 390 36.36 5.90 -9.61
C SER A 390 35.40 5.60 -10.77
N GLN A 391 35.37 6.48 -11.78
CA GLN A 391 34.54 6.32 -12.98
C GLN A 391 34.80 4.99 -13.71
N ALA A 392 36.07 4.54 -13.75
CA ALA A 392 36.47 3.30 -14.41
C ALA A 392 35.87 2.03 -13.79
N SER A 393 35.33 2.10 -12.57
CA SER A 393 34.66 0.98 -11.90
C SER A 393 33.15 0.91 -12.16
N LEU A 394 32.58 1.91 -12.83
CA LEU A 394 31.16 2.00 -13.11
C LEU A 394 30.81 1.17 -14.36
N ALA A 395 29.73 0.42 -14.30
CA ALA A 395 29.25 -0.40 -15.42
C ALA A 395 28.56 0.44 -16.50
N VAL A 396 27.85 1.50 -16.08
CA VAL A 396 27.06 2.37 -16.97
C VAL A 396 27.15 3.82 -16.49
N GLU A 397 27.09 4.77 -17.42
CA GLU A 397 27.07 6.20 -17.14
C GLU A 397 25.87 6.87 -17.80
N PHE A 398 25.54 8.10 -17.37
CA PHE A 398 24.62 8.96 -18.10
C PHE A 398 25.26 9.49 -19.38
N ALA A 399 24.49 9.52 -20.48
CA ALA A 399 24.98 9.96 -21.79
C ALA A 399 25.44 11.43 -21.80
N ASP A 400 24.80 12.27 -20.97
CA ASP A 400 25.03 13.72 -20.91
C ASP A 400 26.19 14.11 -19.95
N GLN A 401 27.18 13.23 -19.76
CA GLN A 401 28.34 13.42 -18.86
C GLN A 401 27.93 13.73 -17.41
N GLY A 402 27.19 12.81 -16.78
CA GLY A 402 26.77 12.98 -15.38
C GLY A 402 27.92 13.09 -14.38
N SER A 403 27.65 13.69 -13.22
CA SER A 403 28.63 13.75 -12.12
C SER A 403 29.04 12.34 -11.66
N PHE A 404 30.24 12.17 -11.11
CA PHE A 404 30.65 10.90 -10.51
C PHE A 404 29.63 10.43 -9.46
N ALA A 405 29.11 11.35 -8.64
CA ALA A 405 28.12 11.01 -7.61
C ALA A 405 26.81 10.48 -8.20
N ALA A 406 26.29 11.08 -9.28
CA ALA A 406 25.08 10.62 -9.96
C ALA A 406 25.31 9.25 -10.62
N ASN A 407 26.41 9.08 -11.36
CA ASN A 407 26.74 7.80 -11.97
C ASN A 407 26.99 6.71 -10.90
N CYS A 408 27.68 7.04 -9.82
CA CYS A 408 27.93 6.09 -8.73
C CYS A 408 26.63 5.65 -8.05
N MET A 409 25.70 6.57 -7.79
CA MET A 409 24.38 6.25 -7.24
C MET A 409 23.57 5.33 -8.17
N LEU A 410 23.62 5.59 -9.49
CA LEU A 410 23.04 4.67 -10.49
C LEU A 410 23.67 3.28 -10.39
N ASN A 411 25.00 3.18 -10.29
CA ASN A 411 25.67 1.89 -10.26
C ASN A 411 25.50 1.15 -8.92
N GLU A 412 25.29 1.86 -7.80
CA GLU A 412 24.90 1.24 -6.54
C GLU A 412 23.53 0.57 -6.65
N TYR A 413 22.56 1.25 -7.29
CA TYR A 413 21.28 0.66 -7.64
C TYR A 413 21.44 -0.55 -8.58
N LEU A 414 22.27 -0.45 -9.63
CA LEU A 414 22.51 -1.56 -10.55
C LEU A 414 23.15 -2.78 -9.87
N ARG A 415 24.02 -2.56 -8.88
CA ARG A 415 24.65 -3.64 -8.09
C ARG A 415 23.59 -4.44 -7.33
N ARG A 416 22.66 -3.74 -6.67
CA ARG A 416 21.54 -4.34 -5.91
C ARG A 416 20.51 -4.99 -6.83
N ALA A 417 20.12 -4.33 -7.92
CA ALA A 417 19.30 -4.93 -8.97
C ALA A 417 19.94 -6.19 -9.59
N GLY A 418 21.28 -6.27 -9.61
CA GLY A 418 22.00 -7.48 -10.00
C GLY A 418 21.81 -8.65 -9.02
N SER A 419 21.70 -8.38 -7.71
CA SER A 419 21.31 -9.37 -6.69
C SER A 419 19.87 -9.83 -6.91
N THR A 420 18.93 -8.88 -7.10
CA THR A 420 17.54 -9.19 -7.47
C THR A 420 17.48 -10.07 -8.73
N SER A 421 18.28 -9.79 -9.75
CA SER A 421 18.34 -10.60 -10.98
C SER A 421 18.77 -12.05 -10.70
N ARG A 422 19.77 -12.29 -9.84
CA ARG A 422 20.21 -13.65 -9.47
C ARG A 422 19.16 -14.36 -8.63
N ALA A 423 18.48 -13.63 -7.74
CA ALA A 423 17.38 -14.13 -6.93
C ALA A 423 16.20 -14.60 -7.80
N VAL A 424 15.84 -13.81 -8.83
CA VAL A 424 14.83 -14.18 -9.84
C VAL A 424 15.22 -15.46 -10.58
N ASP A 425 16.47 -15.59 -11.01
CA ASP A 425 16.95 -16.80 -11.69
C ASP A 425 16.87 -18.03 -10.78
N ALA A 426 17.16 -17.88 -9.48
CA ALA A 426 17.00 -18.96 -8.50
C ALA A 426 15.52 -19.40 -8.38
N VAL A 427 14.57 -18.45 -8.32
CA VAL A 427 13.13 -18.74 -8.31
C VAL A 427 12.68 -19.48 -9.56
N VAL A 428 13.03 -18.98 -10.75
CA VAL A 428 12.62 -19.60 -12.02
C VAL A 428 13.22 -21.00 -12.16
N LYS A 429 14.45 -21.21 -11.71
CA LYS A 429 15.06 -22.54 -11.65
C LYS A 429 14.27 -23.51 -10.76
N GLN A 430 13.78 -23.06 -9.59
CA GLN A 430 12.94 -23.91 -8.74
C GLN A 430 11.60 -24.25 -9.40
N LEU A 431 11.01 -23.30 -10.14
CA LEU A 431 9.79 -23.55 -10.91
C LEU A 431 10.00 -24.58 -12.03
N GLN A 432 11.11 -24.48 -12.77
CA GLN A 432 11.48 -25.46 -13.78
C GLN A 432 11.69 -26.86 -13.18
N VAL A 433 12.39 -26.95 -12.04
CA VAL A 433 12.56 -28.23 -11.32
C VAL A 433 11.22 -28.79 -10.84
N ALA A 434 10.29 -27.95 -10.39
CA ALA A 434 8.96 -28.38 -9.98
C ALA A 434 8.13 -28.87 -11.18
N GLU A 435 8.22 -28.18 -12.32
CA GLU A 435 7.58 -28.60 -13.57
C GLU A 435 8.11 -29.94 -14.06
N GLU A 436 9.43 -30.14 -14.11
CA GLU A 436 10.05 -31.42 -14.49
C GLU A 436 9.57 -32.59 -13.63
N LYS A 437 9.36 -32.37 -12.33
CA LYS A 437 8.93 -33.40 -11.38
C LYS A 437 7.43 -33.70 -11.42
N THR A 438 6.61 -32.69 -11.68
CA THR A 438 5.14 -32.79 -11.51
C THR A 438 4.36 -32.72 -12.82
N GLY A 439 5.02 -32.32 -13.91
CA GLY A 439 4.39 -31.97 -15.18
C GLY A 439 3.52 -30.70 -15.11
N ARG A 440 3.55 -29.98 -13.98
CA ARG A 440 2.75 -28.77 -13.79
C ARG A 440 3.51 -27.56 -14.34
N PRO A 441 2.92 -26.79 -15.27
CA PRO A 441 3.57 -25.62 -15.82
C PRO A 441 3.75 -24.52 -14.78
N TYR A 442 4.52 -23.47 -15.12
CA TYR A 442 4.71 -22.33 -14.24
C TYR A 442 4.45 -21.00 -14.93
N VAL A 443 4.11 -20.02 -14.10
CA VAL A 443 4.01 -18.59 -14.41
C VAL A 443 4.77 -17.84 -13.33
N PHE A 444 5.71 -16.99 -13.74
CA PHE A 444 6.44 -16.09 -12.87
C PHE A 444 6.13 -14.65 -13.32
N MET A 445 5.69 -13.81 -12.40
CA MET A 445 5.45 -12.39 -12.64
C MET A 445 6.25 -11.57 -11.64
N LEU A 446 7.18 -10.77 -12.16
CA LEU A 446 7.88 -9.75 -11.39
C LEU A 446 7.25 -8.39 -11.67
N TYR A 447 7.13 -7.57 -10.63
CA TYR A 447 6.82 -6.16 -10.76
C TYR A 447 7.70 -5.31 -9.85
N GLY A 448 8.01 -4.12 -10.33
CA GLY A 448 8.58 -3.04 -9.54
C GLY A 448 7.51 -2.17 -8.92
N ASP A 449 7.63 -1.85 -7.64
CA ASP A 449 6.55 -1.19 -6.90
C ASP A 449 6.57 0.34 -6.98
N HIS A 450 7.76 0.95 -6.99
CA HIS A 450 8.00 2.36 -7.30
C HIS A 450 9.46 2.61 -7.73
N GLN A 451 9.75 3.81 -8.23
CA GLN A 451 11.14 4.28 -8.32
C GLN A 451 11.62 4.71 -6.92
N PRO A 452 12.89 4.53 -6.54
CA PRO A 452 13.40 4.88 -5.21
C PRO A 452 13.50 6.40 -5.03
N TYR A 453 13.24 6.92 -3.82
CA TYR A 453 13.27 8.37 -3.57
C TYR A 453 14.62 9.01 -3.87
N SER A 454 15.71 8.25 -3.75
CA SER A 454 17.08 8.72 -4.07
C SER A 454 17.26 9.02 -5.56
N MET A 455 16.35 8.57 -6.41
CA MET A 455 16.38 8.80 -7.85
C MET A 455 15.21 9.63 -8.34
N THR A 456 14.33 10.16 -7.51
CA THR A 456 13.12 10.91 -7.91
C THR A 456 13.17 12.37 -7.46
N GLU A 457 14.37 12.97 -7.41
CA GLU A 457 14.58 14.32 -6.84
C GLU A 457 14.16 14.44 -5.36
N GLY A 458 14.19 13.33 -4.62
CA GLY A 458 13.63 13.28 -3.26
C GLY A 458 12.10 13.32 -3.22
N GLN A 459 11.41 13.26 -4.36
CA GLN A 459 9.95 13.11 -4.37
C GLN A 459 9.59 11.75 -3.80
N PHE A 460 8.80 11.79 -2.75
CA PHE A 460 8.40 10.65 -1.96
C PHE A 460 6.95 10.93 -1.54
N ASP A 461 6.01 10.08 -1.90
CA ASP A 461 4.60 10.31 -1.55
C ASP A 461 4.45 10.37 -0.02
N ILE A 462 5.26 9.60 0.70
CA ILE A 462 5.43 9.69 2.16
C ILE A 462 6.37 10.87 2.46
N ALA A 463 5.94 12.13 2.29
CA ALA A 463 6.77 13.34 2.42
C ALA A 463 7.40 13.67 3.80
N GLY A 464 7.80 12.66 4.59
CA GLY A 464 8.38 12.79 5.91
C GLY A 464 9.68 12.07 6.14
N GLY A 465 10.24 11.35 5.18
CA GLY A 465 11.69 11.30 5.19
C GLY A 465 12.16 12.71 4.85
N SER A 466 12.63 13.51 5.82
CA SER A 466 13.78 14.34 5.46
C SER A 466 14.90 13.33 5.19
N ALA A 467 14.93 12.78 3.98
CA ALA A 467 16.22 12.67 3.32
C ALA A 467 16.67 14.12 3.28
N THR A 468 17.37 14.51 4.34
CA THR A 468 17.98 15.82 4.52
C THR A 468 18.54 16.26 3.17
N GLU A 469 18.40 17.55 2.87
CA GLU A 469 18.90 18.25 1.67
C GLU A 469 20.34 17.88 1.25
N THR A 470 21.05 17.10 2.04
CA THR A 470 22.38 16.52 1.84
C THR A 470 22.48 15.31 0.89
N MET A 471 21.42 14.76 0.29
CA MET A 471 21.54 13.53 -0.52
C MET A 471 21.02 13.56 -1.96
N THR A 472 20.54 14.69 -2.46
CA THR A 472 19.95 14.77 -3.79
C THR A 472 21.00 15.10 -4.85
N GLN A 473 21.50 14.07 -5.54
CA GLN A 473 21.89 14.28 -6.92
C GLN A 473 20.62 14.60 -7.71
N SER A 474 20.64 15.64 -8.53
CA SER A 474 19.54 15.85 -9.47
C SER A 474 19.69 14.91 -10.65
N PHE A 475 18.65 14.11 -10.89
CA PHE A 475 18.55 13.19 -12.02
C PHE A 475 17.66 13.72 -13.15
N GLU A 476 16.92 14.82 -12.92
CA GLU A 476 16.14 15.53 -13.94
C GLU A 476 16.94 15.75 -15.23
N PRO A 477 18.22 16.20 -15.20
CA PRO A 477 18.99 16.40 -16.42
C PRO A 477 19.29 15.12 -17.20
N TYR A 478 19.14 13.93 -16.61
CA TYR A 478 19.45 12.65 -17.25
C TYR A 478 18.20 11.86 -17.66
N ARG A 479 17.01 12.30 -17.24
CA ARG A 479 15.75 11.60 -17.52
C ARG A 479 15.29 11.75 -18.96
N ARG A 480 14.71 10.68 -19.52
CA ARG A 480 14.02 10.70 -20.82
C ARG A 480 12.70 11.48 -20.78
N GLY A 481 12.09 11.63 -19.61
CA GLY A 481 10.87 12.40 -19.39
C GLY A 481 10.57 12.60 -17.90
N ALA A 482 9.56 13.43 -17.60
CA ALA A 482 9.23 13.81 -16.22
C ALA A 482 8.43 12.74 -15.43
N ASN A 483 8.06 11.62 -16.05
CA ASN A 483 7.26 10.60 -15.38
C ASN A 483 8.10 9.78 -14.38
N LEU A 484 7.77 9.91 -13.10
CA LEU A 484 8.40 9.20 -11.97
C LEU A 484 7.65 7.93 -11.55
N LYS A 485 6.49 7.68 -12.16
CA LYS A 485 5.56 6.58 -11.85
C LYS A 485 5.68 5.41 -12.83
N THR A 486 6.84 5.27 -13.46
CA THR A 486 7.13 4.16 -14.38
C THR A 486 8.14 3.20 -13.76
N THR A 487 7.76 1.94 -13.58
CA THR A 487 8.62 0.85 -13.14
C THR A 487 8.67 -0.24 -14.22
N ILE A 488 8.70 -1.52 -13.84
CA ILE A 488 8.78 -2.66 -14.74
C ILE A 488 7.79 -3.75 -14.35
N TYR A 489 7.32 -4.50 -15.35
CA TYR A 489 6.78 -5.84 -15.17
C TYR A 489 7.53 -6.84 -16.06
N HIS A 490 7.63 -8.10 -15.61
CA HIS A 490 8.21 -9.19 -16.39
C HIS A 490 7.42 -10.48 -16.13
N PHE A 491 6.69 -10.94 -17.14
CA PHE A 491 6.05 -12.26 -17.15
C PHE A 491 6.96 -13.27 -17.83
N ARG A 492 7.21 -14.39 -17.14
CA ARG A 492 7.90 -15.57 -17.65
C ARG A 492 7.00 -16.80 -17.46
N SER A 493 6.99 -17.72 -18.40
CA SER A 493 6.07 -18.87 -18.36
C SER A 493 6.61 -20.05 -19.15
N SER A 494 6.24 -21.26 -18.73
CA SER A 494 6.40 -22.47 -19.57
C SER A 494 5.17 -22.75 -20.44
N LEU A 495 4.03 -22.12 -20.14
CA LEU A 495 2.83 -22.17 -20.99
C LEU A 495 3.02 -21.36 -22.27
N PRO A 496 2.29 -21.71 -23.35
CA PRO A 496 2.17 -20.85 -24.52
C PRO A 496 1.69 -19.44 -24.17
N ARG A 497 2.06 -18.51 -25.04
CA ARG A 497 1.78 -17.09 -24.87
C ARG A 497 0.31 -16.76 -24.73
N THR A 498 -0.09 -16.38 -23.52
CA THR A 498 -1.48 -16.03 -23.17
C THR A 498 -1.77 -14.53 -23.27
N ILE A 499 -0.76 -13.69 -23.12
CA ILE A 499 -0.88 -12.22 -23.12
C ILE A 499 -0.06 -11.60 -24.27
N PRO A 500 -0.36 -10.36 -24.71
CA PRO A 500 0.48 -9.66 -25.68
C PRO A 500 1.92 -9.50 -25.16
N PRO A 501 2.96 -9.67 -25.99
CA PRO A 501 4.34 -9.57 -25.54
C PRO A 501 4.76 -8.16 -25.11
N LYS A 502 4.04 -7.17 -25.63
CA LYS A 502 4.26 -5.77 -25.35
C LYS A 502 2.92 -5.04 -25.46
N PHE A 503 2.76 -4.02 -24.62
CA PHE A 503 1.67 -3.06 -24.71
C PHE A 503 2.22 -1.74 -25.27
N ASP A 504 1.39 -1.04 -26.05
CA ASP A 504 1.77 0.24 -26.67
C ASP A 504 1.81 1.41 -25.68
N PHE A 505 1.50 1.14 -24.41
CA PHE A 505 1.48 2.07 -23.29
C PHE A 505 2.05 1.38 -22.05
N PRO A 506 2.56 2.13 -21.05
CA PRO A 506 2.92 1.57 -19.75
C PRO A 506 1.72 0.84 -19.14
N LEU A 507 1.89 -0.45 -18.83
CA LEU A 507 0.81 -1.28 -18.33
C LEU A 507 0.40 -0.80 -16.94
N PRO A 508 -0.87 -0.49 -16.66
CA PRO A 508 -1.29 -0.12 -15.32
C PRO A 508 -1.14 -1.28 -14.34
N VAL A 509 -0.61 -1.00 -13.15
CA VAL A 509 -0.37 -1.99 -12.09
C VAL A 509 -1.60 -2.82 -11.72
N THR A 510 -2.79 -2.23 -11.77
CA THR A 510 -4.07 -2.91 -11.49
C THR A 510 -4.38 -4.04 -12.47
N ALA A 511 -3.83 -4.01 -13.69
CA ALA A 511 -4.07 -5.05 -14.68
C ALA A 511 -3.32 -6.35 -14.39
N LEU A 512 -2.27 -6.31 -13.56
CA LEU A 512 -1.40 -7.47 -13.31
C LEU A 512 -2.16 -8.66 -12.73
N ALA A 513 -3.07 -8.42 -11.77
CA ALA A 513 -3.87 -9.47 -11.14
C ALA A 513 -4.68 -10.27 -12.18
N THR A 514 -5.36 -9.53 -13.05
CA THR A 514 -6.19 -10.07 -14.12
C THR A 514 -5.34 -10.82 -15.14
N LEU A 515 -4.22 -10.25 -15.58
CA LEU A 515 -3.35 -10.91 -16.55
C LEU A 515 -2.74 -12.20 -15.98
N VAL A 516 -2.33 -12.22 -14.71
CA VAL A 516 -1.86 -13.45 -14.03
C VAL A 516 -2.95 -14.53 -14.08
N SER A 517 -4.21 -14.17 -13.79
CA SER A 517 -5.32 -15.13 -13.80
C SER A 517 -5.57 -15.76 -15.18
N THR A 518 -5.27 -15.04 -16.28
CA THR A 518 -5.48 -15.57 -17.65
C THR A 518 -4.68 -16.84 -17.92
N PHE A 519 -3.49 -16.99 -17.33
CA PHE A 519 -2.67 -18.21 -17.47
C PHE A 519 -3.25 -19.41 -16.71
N ALA A 520 -4.05 -19.17 -15.68
CA ALA A 520 -4.76 -20.22 -14.97
C ALA A 520 -6.12 -20.52 -15.60
N ALA A 521 -6.62 -19.69 -16.52
CA ALA A 521 -8.01 -19.70 -16.94
C ALA A 521 -8.36 -20.86 -17.88
N ARG A 522 -9.45 -21.57 -17.58
CA ARG A 522 -10.03 -22.62 -18.44
C ARG A 522 -11.33 -22.19 -19.10
N SER A 523 -11.94 -21.15 -18.56
CA SER A 523 -13.16 -20.53 -19.05
C SER A 523 -13.13 -19.07 -18.67
N ALA A 524 -14.09 -18.31 -19.19
CA ALA A 524 -14.23 -16.91 -18.88
C ALA A 524 -14.49 -16.66 -17.37
N ASP A 525 -15.09 -17.61 -16.67
CA ASP A 525 -15.28 -17.53 -15.22
C ASP A 525 -13.97 -17.72 -14.44
N ASP A 526 -12.87 -18.13 -15.07
CA ASP A 526 -11.56 -18.25 -14.41
C ASP A 526 -10.66 -17.02 -14.60
N ILE A 527 -11.21 -15.91 -15.10
CA ILE A 527 -10.50 -14.64 -15.20
C ILE A 527 -10.89 -13.75 -14.03
N TYR A 528 -9.93 -13.39 -13.19
CA TYR A 528 -10.13 -12.50 -12.06
C TYR A 528 -10.23 -11.04 -12.52
N MET A 529 -11.23 -10.31 -12.00
CA MET A 529 -11.43 -8.89 -12.28
C MET A 529 -11.38 -8.54 -13.79
N PRO A 530 -12.24 -9.13 -14.65
CA PRO A 530 -12.22 -8.91 -16.10
C PRO A 530 -12.47 -7.45 -16.52
N LEU A 531 -12.96 -6.62 -15.59
CA LEU A 531 -13.01 -5.15 -15.72
C LEU A 531 -11.68 -4.54 -16.16
N ASN A 532 -10.54 -5.11 -15.73
CA ASN A 532 -9.22 -4.66 -16.17
C ASN A 532 -8.98 -4.93 -17.66
N LEU A 533 -9.47 -6.04 -18.22
CA LEU A 533 -9.37 -6.30 -19.66
C LEU A 533 -10.23 -5.31 -20.45
N LEU A 534 -11.41 -4.98 -19.94
CA LEU A 534 -12.27 -3.96 -20.54
C LEU A 534 -11.61 -2.58 -20.50
N ALA A 535 -10.98 -2.23 -19.37
CA ALA A 535 -10.23 -0.99 -19.24
C ALA A 535 -9.03 -0.95 -20.19
N LEU A 536 -8.27 -2.05 -20.35
CA LEU A 536 -7.17 -2.14 -21.31
C LEU A 536 -7.65 -1.92 -22.74
N ASP A 537 -8.77 -2.54 -23.13
CA ASP A 537 -9.35 -2.45 -24.48
C ASP A 537 -9.89 -1.04 -24.78
N ARG A 538 -10.62 -0.43 -23.84
CA ARG A 538 -11.37 0.82 -24.08
C ARG A 538 -10.66 2.08 -23.64
N CYS A 539 -9.78 1.97 -22.65
CA CYS A 539 -9.21 3.11 -21.93
C CYS A 539 -7.70 2.99 -21.73
N LYS A 540 -7.02 2.05 -22.41
CA LYS A 540 -5.58 1.77 -22.20
C LYS A 540 -5.25 1.50 -20.72
N GLY A 541 -6.22 0.95 -20.00
CA GLY A 541 -6.15 0.60 -18.58
C GLY A 541 -6.27 1.78 -17.61
N ASP A 542 -6.53 3.01 -18.06
CA ASP A 542 -6.79 4.14 -17.17
C ASP A 542 -8.24 4.10 -16.65
N TRP A 543 -8.39 4.15 -15.33
CA TRP A 543 -9.69 4.20 -14.64
C TRP A 543 -10.10 5.64 -14.27
N SER A 544 -9.29 6.64 -14.60
CA SER A 544 -9.60 8.05 -14.36
C SER A 544 -10.77 8.53 -15.22
N GLU A 545 -11.62 9.39 -14.64
CA GLU A 545 -12.75 10.00 -15.37
C GLU A 545 -12.28 10.99 -16.44
N ASP A 546 -11.06 11.52 -16.28
CA ASP A 546 -10.48 12.52 -17.18
C ASP A 546 -10.06 11.91 -18.53
N HIS A 547 -9.67 10.63 -18.54
CA HIS A 547 -9.18 9.97 -19.76
C HIS A 547 -10.00 8.75 -20.19
N CYS A 548 -10.93 8.27 -19.35
CA CYS A 548 -11.77 7.13 -19.64
C CYS A 548 -13.26 7.45 -19.35
N PRO A 549 -14.14 7.42 -20.38
CA PRO A 549 -15.58 7.60 -20.17
C PRO A 549 -16.19 6.56 -19.21
N LEU A 550 -15.59 5.38 -19.11
CA LEU A 550 -15.99 4.31 -18.20
C LEU A 550 -15.30 4.40 -16.82
N GLY A 551 -14.41 5.37 -16.59
CA GLY A 551 -13.53 5.41 -15.42
C GLY A 551 -14.29 5.40 -14.09
N ARG A 552 -15.38 6.18 -14.02
CA ARG A 552 -16.28 6.19 -12.85
C ARG A 552 -16.90 4.83 -12.58
N ASP A 553 -17.48 4.23 -13.62
CA ASP A 553 -18.17 2.94 -13.51
C ASP A 553 -17.18 1.81 -13.18
N LEU A 554 -16.00 1.80 -13.80
CA LEU A 554 -14.93 0.84 -13.52
C LEU A 554 -14.52 0.88 -12.04
N LYS A 555 -14.32 2.07 -11.46
CA LYS A 555 -14.01 2.22 -10.04
C LYS A 555 -15.09 1.62 -9.14
N ILE A 556 -16.36 1.95 -9.40
CA ILE A 556 -17.49 1.48 -8.57
C ILE A 556 -17.67 -0.03 -8.72
N TRP A 557 -17.60 -0.56 -9.95
CA TRP A 557 -17.69 -2.00 -10.21
C TRP A 557 -16.53 -2.76 -9.58
N GLY A 558 -15.30 -2.26 -9.68
CA GLY A 558 -14.12 -2.87 -9.06
C GLY A 558 -14.24 -2.93 -7.53
N GLN A 559 -14.70 -1.84 -6.90
CA GLN A 559 -14.97 -1.80 -5.46
C GLN A 559 -16.05 -2.80 -5.04
N LYS A 560 -17.13 -2.89 -5.81
CA LYS A 560 -18.20 -3.85 -5.57
C LYS A 560 -17.70 -5.29 -5.62
N VAL A 561 -16.93 -5.65 -6.66
CA VAL A 561 -16.32 -6.98 -6.78
C VAL A 561 -15.41 -7.26 -5.59
N LEU A 562 -14.58 -6.29 -5.19
CA LEU A 562 -13.60 -6.45 -4.11
C LEU A 562 -14.23 -6.74 -2.73
N PHE A 563 -15.40 -6.15 -2.46
CA PHE A 563 -16.08 -6.24 -1.14
C PHE A 563 -17.24 -7.24 -1.08
N THR A 564 -17.66 -7.81 -2.20
CA THR A 564 -18.77 -8.79 -2.22
C THR A 564 -18.22 -10.22 -2.17
N ASN A 565 -18.82 -11.08 -1.36
CA ASN A 565 -18.46 -12.51 -1.35
C ASN A 565 -18.97 -13.22 -2.62
N ALA A 566 -18.25 -14.25 -3.09
CA ALA A 566 -18.65 -15.05 -4.26
C ALA A 566 -20.09 -15.59 -4.18
N MET A 567 -20.52 -16.01 -2.98
CA MET A 567 -21.89 -16.50 -2.74
C MET A 567 -22.96 -15.40 -2.84
N GLU A 568 -22.67 -14.17 -2.42
CA GLU A 568 -23.63 -13.05 -2.48
C GLU A 568 -23.77 -12.55 -3.93
N ASN A 569 -22.67 -12.52 -4.69
CA ASN A 569 -22.69 -12.26 -6.13
C ASN A 569 -23.53 -13.29 -6.90
N ALA A 570 -23.45 -14.57 -6.54
CA ALA A 570 -24.22 -15.65 -7.17
C ALA A 570 -25.74 -15.52 -6.97
N MET A 571 -26.16 -15.02 -5.81
CA MET A 571 -27.57 -14.88 -5.44
C MET A 571 -28.20 -13.60 -6.02
N ALA A 572 -27.42 -12.54 -6.23
CA ALA A 572 -27.90 -11.25 -6.73
C ALA A 572 -28.18 -11.23 -8.25
N THR A 573 -27.56 -12.12 -9.04
CA THR A 573 -27.67 -12.11 -10.52
C THR A 573 -28.90 -12.85 -11.06
N GLY A 574 -29.70 -13.52 -10.22
CA GLY A 574 -30.93 -14.22 -10.64
C GLY A 574 -30.72 -15.41 -11.59
N HIS A 575 -29.48 -15.72 -11.96
CA HIS A 575 -29.10 -16.75 -12.93
C HIS A 575 -28.18 -17.83 -12.34
N GLY A 576 -27.94 -17.85 -11.03
CA GLY A 576 -26.94 -18.74 -10.42
C GLY A 576 -25.51 -18.47 -10.93
N GLN A 577 -25.28 -17.28 -11.50
CA GLN A 577 -24.00 -16.88 -12.06
C GLN A 577 -23.20 -16.15 -10.98
N ILE A 578 -22.17 -16.83 -10.49
CA ILE A 578 -21.12 -16.26 -9.66
C ILE A 578 -20.35 -15.29 -10.56
N LEU A 579 -20.40 -13.99 -10.28
CA LEU A 579 -19.25 -13.13 -10.59
C LEU A 579 -18.12 -13.59 -9.66
N PRO A 580 -17.06 -14.19 -10.21
CA PRO A 580 -16.00 -14.73 -9.39
C PRO A 580 -14.94 -13.70 -9.03
#